data_AF-A0A2K3MQT2-F1
#
_entry.id   AF-A0A2K3MQT2-F1
#
_cell.length_a   1.000
_cell.length_b   1.000
_cell.length_c   1.000
_cell.angle_alpha   90.00
_cell.angle_beta   90.00
_cell.angle_gamma   90.00
#
_symmetry.space_group_name_H-M   'P 1'
#
loop_
_entity.id
_entity.type
_entity.pdbx_description
1 polymer ?
#
loop_
_entity_poly.entity_id
_entity_poly.type
_entity_poly.pdbx_seq_one_letter_code
_entity_poly.pdbx_strand_id
1 'polypeptide(L)'
;MQSGKRKWCGRLRVAAEDSVSPIDTTADDYYEVLGLLPDATPEEIKKAYYDCMKACHPDLSGNDPKTTNFCMFINEVYAVLSDPIQRKVYDEIHGYSLTSINPFMDDSSPKDHVFVDEFTCIGCKNCANVACDVFAIEEDFGRARVFNQRGNPELVQQAIDSCPVDCIHWTSAAQLSLLEDEMRRIERVNVALMLSGMGSASFNVFRMASSRWEKRQSKVLEQAKFRMMRQESSDKTNSFWNNLWGGEPKDYQNSEDEVKERAKRAAAAARRWREYSRKGVDKPPRFKLPEAGLNKDK
;
A
#
# COMPACT_ATOMS: atom_id res chain seq x y z
N MET A 1 -59.75 20.43 17.18
CA MET A 1 -58.77 20.54 16.08
C MET A 1 -57.93 19.28 16.04
N GLN A 2 -57.47 18.88 14.84
CA GLN A 2 -56.54 17.75 14.58
C GLN A 2 -57.07 16.34 14.94
N SER A 3 -56.66 15.26 14.27
CA SER A 3 -56.39 15.02 12.83
C SER A 3 -56.20 13.51 12.66
N GLY A 4 -56.96 12.85 11.79
CA GLY A 4 -56.80 11.41 11.59
C GLY A 4 -55.48 11.05 10.89
N LYS A 5 -54.89 9.89 11.23
CA LYS A 5 -53.85 9.24 10.42
C LYS A 5 -54.20 7.77 10.18
N ARG A 6 -54.07 7.38 8.91
CA ARG A 6 -54.45 6.07 8.37
C ARG A 6 -53.38 5.03 8.68
N LYS A 7 -53.80 3.79 8.99
CA LYS A 7 -52.89 2.63 8.94
C LYS A 7 -52.67 2.29 7.46
N TRP A 8 -51.42 2.31 7.01
CA TRP A 8 -51.03 1.85 5.67
C TRP A 8 -49.90 0.83 5.79
N CYS A 9 -50.01 -0.29 5.07
CA CYS A 9 -49.06 -1.39 5.12
C CYS A 9 -47.77 -1.02 4.37
N GLY A 10 -46.67 -0.85 5.10
CA GLY A 10 -45.35 -0.62 4.53
C GLY A 10 -44.67 -1.95 4.20
N ARG A 11 -44.55 -2.26 2.90
CA ARG A 11 -43.82 -3.41 2.37
C ARG A 11 -42.37 -3.41 2.86
N LEU A 12 -42.00 -4.38 3.70
CA LEU A 12 -40.61 -4.63 4.10
C LEU A 12 -39.75 -4.83 2.84
N ARG A 13 -38.96 -3.81 2.50
CA ARG A 13 -37.80 -3.97 1.63
C ARG A 13 -36.62 -4.30 2.53
N VAL A 14 -36.18 -5.55 2.49
CA VAL A 14 -34.86 -5.92 3.02
C VAL A 14 -33.84 -5.21 2.13
N ALA A 15 -33.23 -4.15 2.64
CA ALA A 15 -31.98 -3.67 2.09
C ALA A 15 -30.91 -4.70 2.49
N ALA A 16 -30.19 -5.23 1.51
CA ALA A 16 -28.95 -5.95 1.82
C ALA A 16 -27.94 -4.90 2.28
N GLU A 17 -27.65 -4.88 3.57
CA GLU A 17 -26.73 -3.92 4.18
C GLU A 17 -25.29 -4.40 3.99
N ASP A 18 -24.74 -4.21 2.79
CA ASP A 18 -23.30 -4.30 2.52
C ASP A 18 -22.56 -3.17 3.25
N SER A 19 -22.46 -3.35 4.57
CA SER A 19 -21.82 -2.47 5.54
C SER A 19 -20.30 -2.67 5.53
N VAL A 20 -19.68 -2.51 4.36
CA VAL A 20 -18.22 -2.39 4.25
C VAL A 20 -17.79 -1.08 4.91
N SER A 21 -17.24 -1.18 6.12
CA SER A 21 -16.73 -0.03 6.86
C SER A 21 -15.56 0.63 6.10
N PRO A 22 -15.52 1.97 5.95
CA PRO A 22 -14.51 2.65 5.12
C PRO A 22 -13.06 2.64 5.66
N ILE A 23 -12.74 1.77 6.62
CA ILE A 23 -11.52 1.85 7.45
C ILE A 23 -10.29 1.20 6.77
N ASP A 24 -10.49 0.29 5.81
CA ASP A 24 -9.43 -0.59 5.28
C ASP A 24 -8.76 -0.13 3.95
N THR A 25 -8.64 1.18 3.73
CA THR A 25 -7.92 1.73 2.53
C THR A 25 -6.94 2.86 2.90
N THR A 26 -6.32 2.78 4.07
CA THR A 26 -5.39 3.80 4.54
C THR A 26 -4.02 3.68 3.88
N ALA A 27 -3.80 4.48 2.83
CA ALA A 27 -2.70 5.44 2.74
C ALA A 27 -1.22 4.98 2.61
N ASP A 28 -0.92 3.71 2.34
CA ASP A 28 0.46 3.28 2.00
C ASP A 28 0.73 3.06 0.50
N ASP A 29 -0.33 2.94 -0.32
CA ASP A 29 -0.20 2.81 -1.78
C ASP A 29 0.41 4.10 -2.36
N TYR A 30 1.60 4.03 -2.96
CA TYR A 30 2.41 5.20 -3.34
C TYR A 30 1.66 6.17 -4.28
N TYR A 31 0.84 5.64 -5.18
CA TYR A 31 -0.05 6.43 -6.02
C TYR A 31 -1.16 7.12 -5.21
N GLU A 32 -1.79 6.44 -4.24
CA GLU A 32 -2.81 7.06 -3.38
C GLU A 32 -2.24 8.16 -2.49
N VAL A 33 -0.99 8.02 -2.03
CA VAL A 33 -0.27 9.04 -1.24
C VAL A 33 -0.11 10.34 -2.03
N LEU A 34 0.22 10.26 -3.32
CA LEU A 34 0.28 11.42 -4.24
C LEU A 34 -1.09 11.83 -4.81
N GLY A 35 -2.18 11.12 -4.49
CA GLY A 35 -3.52 11.36 -5.06
C GLY A 35 -3.63 11.02 -6.56
N LEU A 36 -2.76 10.15 -7.06
CA LEU A 36 -2.62 9.73 -8.45
C LEU A 36 -3.27 8.37 -8.72
N LEU A 37 -3.36 8.02 -10.00
CA LEU A 37 -3.67 6.67 -10.47
C LEU A 37 -2.36 5.98 -10.92
N PRO A 38 -2.33 4.63 -10.97
CA PRO A 38 -1.13 3.88 -11.39
C PRO A 38 -0.65 4.16 -12.82
N ASP A 39 -1.52 4.72 -13.67
CA ASP A 39 -1.20 5.14 -15.05
C ASP A 39 -0.73 6.60 -15.17
N ALA A 40 -0.55 7.31 -14.05
CA ALA A 40 -0.07 8.70 -14.06
C ALA A 40 1.26 8.85 -14.80
N THR A 41 1.39 9.92 -15.58
CA THR A 41 2.63 10.19 -16.34
C THR A 41 3.76 10.65 -15.42
N PRO A 42 5.04 10.56 -15.84
CA PRO A 42 6.16 11.08 -15.03
C PRO A 42 6.03 12.57 -14.70
N GLU A 43 5.44 13.37 -15.60
CA GLU A 43 5.17 14.79 -15.37
C GLU A 43 4.12 15.01 -14.28
N GLU A 44 3.08 14.18 -14.26
CA GLU A 44 2.03 14.22 -13.25
C GLU A 44 2.53 13.79 -11.87
N ILE A 45 3.39 12.78 -11.82
CA ILE A 45 4.08 12.34 -10.59
C ILE A 45 4.95 13.47 -10.04
N LYS A 46 5.77 14.09 -10.89
CA LYS A 46 6.61 15.24 -10.54
C LYS A 46 5.79 16.44 -10.06
N LYS A 47 4.66 16.74 -10.70
CA LYS A 47 3.76 17.82 -10.27
C LYS A 47 3.14 17.53 -8.90
N ALA A 48 2.58 16.34 -8.70
CA ALA A 48 1.98 15.93 -7.43
C ALA A 48 3.00 15.97 -6.29
N TYR A 49 4.22 15.47 -6.52
CA TYR A 49 5.33 15.56 -5.56
C TYR A 49 5.60 17.01 -5.12
N TYR A 50 5.77 17.95 -6.05
CA TYR A 50 6.00 19.36 -5.67
C TYR A 50 4.81 19.98 -4.94
N ASP A 51 3.58 19.64 -5.30
CA ASP A 51 2.39 20.18 -4.64
C ASP A 51 2.20 19.61 -3.23
N CYS A 52 2.50 18.31 -3.01
CA CYS A 52 2.61 17.71 -1.68
C CYS A 52 3.74 18.35 -0.86
N MET A 53 4.93 18.50 -1.44
CA MET A 53 6.11 18.99 -0.71
C MET A 53 5.98 20.47 -0.29
N LYS A 54 5.31 21.31 -1.11
CA LYS A 54 4.93 22.68 -0.71
C LYS A 54 4.01 22.69 0.52
N ALA A 55 3.06 21.76 0.61
CA ALA A 55 2.11 21.71 1.73
C ALA A 55 2.76 21.30 3.06
N CYS A 56 3.98 20.75 3.03
CA CYS A 56 4.66 20.16 4.18
C CYS A 56 5.98 20.85 4.53
N HIS A 57 6.40 21.84 3.75
CA HIS A 57 7.63 22.62 3.97
C HIS A 57 7.70 23.17 5.41
N PRO A 58 8.84 23.06 6.12
CA PRO A 58 8.96 23.44 7.54
C PRO A 58 8.53 24.88 7.84
N ASP A 59 8.81 25.82 6.92
CA ASP A 59 8.41 27.23 7.01
C ASP A 59 6.89 27.44 7.09
N LEU A 60 6.09 26.50 6.60
CA LEU A 60 4.62 26.53 6.61
C LEU A 60 4.01 25.63 7.69
N SER A 61 4.73 24.58 8.09
CA SER A 61 4.25 23.54 9.02
C SER A 61 4.71 23.71 10.47
N GLY A 62 5.55 24.71 10.77
CA GLY A 62 5.91 25.06 12.15
C GLY A 62 6.80 24.02 12.84
N ASN A 63 7.55 23.23 12.06
CA ASN A 63 8.51 22.24 12.54
C ASN A 63 7.91 21.07 13.36
N ASP A 64 6.63 20.75 13.16
CA ASP A 64 5.97 19.57 13.76
C ASP A 64 6.63 18.26 13.25
N PRO A 65 7.17 17.39 14.14
CA PRO A 65 7.83 16.14 13.72
C PRO A 65 6.98 15.24 12.81
N LYS A 66 5.65 15.29 12.96
CA LYS A 66 4.70 14.57 12.10
C LYS A 66 4.76 15.02 10.64
N THR A 67 4.99 16.31 10.40
CA THR A 67 5.12 16.83 9.04
C THR A 67 6.50 16.51 8.46
N THR A 68 7.55 16.52 9.30
CA THR A 68 8.91 16.11 8.89
C THR A 68 8.97 14.66 8.42
N ASN A 69 8.38 13.72 9.18
CA ASN A 69 8.33 12.31 8.78
C ASN A 69 7.58 12.11 7.46
N PHE A 70 6.50 12.87 7.22
CA PHE A 70 5.78 12.80 5.95
C PHE A 70 6.57 13.39 4.77
N CYS A 71 7.31 14.48 4.97
CA CYS A 71 8.25 14.98 3.97
C CYS A 71 9.26 13.89 3.59
N MET A 72 9.80 13.15 4.57
CA MET A 72 10.71 12.03 4.32
C MET A 72 10.03 10.91 3.51
N PHE A 73 8.81 10.51 3.89
CA PHE A 73 8.04 9.50 3.17
C PHE A 73 7.66 9.93 1.73
N ILE A 74 7.28 11.18 1.51
CA ILE A 74 7.01 11.73 0.16
C ILE A 74 8.27 11.71 -0.72
N ASN A 75 9.44 11.95 -0.14
CA ASN A 75 10.72 11.81 -0.85
C ASN A 75 11.01 10.34 -1.22
N GLU A 76 10.71 9.38 -0.35
CA GLU A 76 10.85 7.93 -0.63
C GLU A 76 9.89 7.49 -1.75
N VAL A 77 8.61 7.86 -1.66
CA VAL A 77 7.58 7.63 -2.68
C VAL A 77 8.02 8.19 -4.03
N TYR A 78 8.52 9.43 -4.06
CA TYR A 78 9.00 10.04 -5.30
C TYR A 78 10.28 9.38 -5.83
N ALA A 79 11.21 8.95 -4.96
CA ALA A 79 12.42 8.25 -5.38
C ALA A 79 12.08 6.94 -6.13
N VAL A 80 11.07 6.19 -5.68
CA VAL A 80 10.61 4.96 -6.37
C VAL A 80 9.78 5.27 -7.62
N LEU A 81 8.82 6.20 -7.55
CA LEU A 81 7.91 6.46 -8.67
C LEU A 81 8.51 7.32 -9.82
N SER A 82 9.60 8.04 -9.57
CA SER A 82 10.26 8.88 -10.60
C SER A 82 11.25 8.12 -11.47
N ASP A 83 11.89 7.06 -10.97
CA ASP A 83 12.70 6.15 -11.78
C ASP A 83 11.79 5.11 -12.47
N PRO A 84 11.78 5.02 -13.81
CA PRO A 84 10.94 4.05 -14.52
C PRO A 84 11.26 2.59 -14.19
N ILE A 85 12.49 2.27 -13.77
CA ILE A 85 12.89 0.91 -13.39
C ILE A 85 12.32 0.57 -12.01
N GLN A 86 12.55 1.43 -11.01
CA GLN A 86 12.02 1.26 -9.66
C GLN A 86 10.48 1.25 -9.65
N ARG A 87 9.85 2.12 -10.42
CA ARG A 87 8.40 2.14 -10.62
C ARG A 87 7.89 0.81 -11.20
N LYS A 88 8.54 0.26 -12.22
CA LYS A 88 8.15 -1.02 -12.82
C LYS A 88 8.25 -2.18 -11.81
N VAL A 89 9.34 -2.22 -11.02
CA VAL A 89 9.52 -3.21 -9.95
C VAL A 89 8.44 -3.06 -8.87
N TYR A 90 8.14 -1.82 -8.45
CA TYR A 90 7.04 -1.52 -7.53
C TYR A 90 5.69 -2.00 -8.09
N ASP A 91 5.39 -1.68 -9.35
CA ASP A 91 4.14 -2.05 -10.02
C ASP A 91 3.98 -3.56 -10.21
N GLU A 92 5.07 -4.31 -10.43
CA GLU A 92 5.05 -5.77 -10.50
C GLU A 92 4.82 -6.39 -9.12
N ILE A 93 5.60 -6.00 -8.10
CA ILE A 93 5.48 -6.53 -6.72
C ILE A 93 4.09 -6.24 -6.15
N HIS A 94 3.61 -5.00 -6.29
CA HIS A 94 2.37 -4.56 -5.66
C HIS A 94 1.13 -5.00 -6.43
N GLY A 95 1.25 -5.49 -7.66
CA GLY A 95 0.10 -5.85 -8.47
C GLY A 95 -0.61 -4.63 -9.07
N TYR A 96 0.15 -3.72 -9.67
CA TYR A 96 -0.34 -2.70 -10.61
C TYR A 96 -0.08 -3.05 -12.08
N SER A 97 0.89 -3.93 -12.39
CA SER A 97 1.06 -4.46 -13.75
C SER A 97 -0.01 -5.52 -14.08
N LEU A 98 -0.47 -5.57 -15.33
CA LEU A 98 -1.47 -6.53 -15.82
C LEU A 98 -0.98 -7.98 -15.88
N THR A 99 0.34 -8.17 -15.86
CA THR A 99 0.99 -9.50 -15.91
C THR A 99 1.60 -9.90 -14.56
N SER A 100 1.28 -9.18 -13.48
CA SER A 100 1.80 -9.51 -12.15
C SER A 100 1.24 -10.86 -11.69
N ILE A 101 2.09 -11.66 -11.04
CA ILE A 101 1.71 -12.92 -10.38
C ILE A 101 1.77 -12.69 -8.88
N ASN A 102 0.84 -13.28 -8.12
CA ASN A 102 0.78 -13.10 -6.67
C ASN A 102 2.05 -13.68 -6.03
N PRO A 103 2.91 -12.88 -5.37
CA PRO A 103 4.14 -13.39 -4.77
C PRO A 103 3.92 -14.44 -3.67
N PHE A 104 2.71 -14.55 -3.11
CA PHE A 104 2.35 -15.59 -2.13
C PHE A 104 1.88 -16.91 -2.77
N MET A 105 1.67 -16.94 -4.10
CA MET A 105 1.28 -18.12 -4.87
C MET A 105 2.38 -18.56 -5.86
N ASP A 106 3.50 -17.83 -5.92
CA ASP A 106 4.66 -18.15 -6.74
C ASP A 106 5.85 -18.60 -5.87
N ASP A 107 6.35 -19.81 -6.13
CA ASP A 107 7.56 -20.36 -5.52
C ASP A 107 8.80 -20.24 -6.44
N SER A 108 8.68 -19.58 -7.61
CA SER A 108 9.80 -19.41 -8.56
C SER A 108 10.88 -18.45 -8.05
N SER A 109 10.51 -17.51 -7.17
CA SER A 109 11.41 -16.51 -6.61
C SER A 109 12.22 -17.08 -5.42
N PRO A 110 13.53 -16.77 -5.30
CA PRO A 110 14.31 -17.21 -4.15
C PRO A 110 13.75 -16.63 -2.84
N LYS A 111 13.81 -17.42 -1.76
CA LYS A 111 13.39 -17.04 -0.41
C LYS A 111 14.62 -16.77 0.46
N ASP A 112 15.34 -15.72 0.09
CA ASP A 112 16.61 -15.29 0.70
C ASP A 112 16.47 -14.13 1.71
N HIS A 113 15.25 -13.61 1.88
CA HIS A 113 14.93 -12.59 2.88
C HIS A 113 14.22 -13.20 4.08
N VAL A 114 14.40 -12.63 5.26
CA VAL A 114 13.73 -13.06 6.50
C VAL A 114 12.75 -12.01 6.99
N PHE A 115 11.60 -12.48 7.48
CA PHE A 115 10.50 -11.70 8.03
C PHE A 115 10.13 -12.22 9.43
N VAL A 116 9.71 -11.32 10.32
CA VAL A 116 9.15 -11.69 11.64
C VAL A 116 7.69 -11.26 11.70
N ASP A 117 6.78 -12.20 11.93
CA ASP A 117 5.39 -11.93 12.24
C ASP A 117 5.28 -11.36 13.66
N GLU A 118 5.18 -10.02 13.73
CA GLU A 118 5.07 -9.31 15.01
C GLU A 118 3.80 -9.68 15.78
N PHE A 119 2.72 -10.17 15.16
CA PHE A 119 1.50 -10.60 15.89
C PHE A 119 1.76 -11.86 16.69
N THR A 120 2.41 -12.84 16.06
CA THR A 120 2.69 -14.15 16.64
C THR A 120 3.86 -14.11 17.64
N CYS A 121 4.84 -13.22 17.46
CA CYS A 121 6.19 -13.30 18.07
C CYS A 121 6.40 -13.50 19.59
N ILE A 122 5.49 -13.08 20.48
CA ILE A 122 5.59 -13.10 21.96
C ILE A 122 6.85 -12.52 22.65
N GLY A 123 7.92 -12.15 21.95
CA GLY A 123 9.10 -11.49 22.54
C GLY A 123 10.10 -12.41 23.25
N CYS A 124 10.20 -13.70 22.88
CA CYS A 124 11.05 -14.69 23.57
C CYS A 124 12.58 -14.41 23.56
N LYS A 125 13.05 -13.54 22.66
CA LYS A 125 14.46 -13.12 22.47
C LYS A 125 15.45 -14.18 21.94
N ASN A 126 15.03 -15.41 21.69
CA ASN A 126 15.91 -16.47 21.16
C ASN A 126 16.62 -16.03 19.86
N CYS A 127 15.88 -15.51 18.87
CA CYS A 127 16.45 -15.05 17.61
C CYS A 127 17.47 -13.90 17.76
N ALA A 128 17.20 -12.94 18.64
CA ALA A 128 18.10 -11.82 18.93
C ALA A 128 19.36 -12.24 19.71
N ASN A 129 19.34 -13.40 20.39
CA ASN A 129 20.52 -13.98 21.03
C ASN A 129 21.34 -14.84 20.05
N VAL A 130 20.69 -15.52 19.10
CA VAL A 130 21.34 -16.42 18.12
C VAL A 130 21.96 -15.66 16.94
N ALA A 131 21.21 -14.70 16.36
CA ALA A 131 21.60 -13.91 15.20
C ALA A 131 21.34 -12.42 15.48
N CYS A 132 22.13 -11.87 16.41
CA CYS A 132 22.05 -10.46 16.84
C CYS A 132 22.45 -9.45 15.76
N ASP A 133 23.05 -9.92 14.66
CA ASP A 133 23.37 -9.18 13.43
C ASP A 133 22.17 -9.03 12.48
N VAL A 134 21.08 -9.79 12.70
CA VAL A 134 19.85 -9.81 11.91
C VAL A 134 18.64 -9.36 12.72
N PHE A 135 18.50 -9.87 13.95
CA PHE A 135 17.32 -9.67 14.78
C PHE A 135 17.61 -8.77 15.99
N ALA A 136 16.69 -7.83 16.25
CA ALA A 136 16.68 -6.99 17.44
C ALA A 136 15.30 -7.02 18.10
N ILE A 137 15.23 -6.75 19.40
CA ILE A 137 13.96 -6.56 20.10
C ILE A 137 13.61 -5.07 20.09
N GLU A 138 12.40 -4.74 19.64
CA GLU A 138 11.86 -3.39 19.75
C GLU A 138 11.34 -3.16 21.17
N GLU A 139 11.90 -2.17 21.87
CA GLU A 139 11.62 -1.89 23.28
C GLU A 139 10.15 -1.47 23.51
N ASP A 140 9.58 -0.64 22.62
CA ASP A 140 8.20 -0.12 22.70
C ASP A 140 7.13 -1.22 22.83
N PHE A 141 7.31 -2.34 22.13
CA PHE A 141 6.30 -3.42 22.01
C PHE A 141 6.76 -4.77 22.56
N GLY A 142 8.06 -4.96 22.80
CA GLY A 142 8.66 -6.22 23.23
C GLY A 142 8.71 -7.30 22.13
N ARG A 143 8.60 -6.91 20.85
CA ARG A 143 8.60 -7.84 19.70
C ARG A 143 9.97 -7.91 19.04
N ALA A 144 10.33 -9.06 18.47
CA ALA A 144 11.50 -9.16 17.60
C ALA A 144 11.21 -8.52 16.23
N ARG A 145 12.25 -7.96 15.62
CA ARG A 145 12.25 -7.43 14.25
C ARG A 145 13.54 -7.84 13.54
N VAL A 146 13.44 -8.01 12.23
CA VAL A 146 14.60 -8.00 11.35
C VAL A 146 15.04 -6.55 11.14
N PHE A 147 16.33 -6.26 11.26
CA PHE A 147 16.91 -4.95 10.92
C PHE A 147 17.97 -5.02 9.82
N ASN A 148 18.42 -6.22 9.47
CA ASN A 148 19.42 -6.48 8.45
C ASN A 148 19.10 -7.82 7.75
N GLN A 149 19.02 -7.80 6.43
CA GLN A 149 18.76 -9.00 5.61
C GLN A 149 20.05 -9.76 5.24
N ARG A 150 21.24 -9.21 5.53
CA ARG A 150 22.55 -9.75 5.14
C ARG A 150 23.28 -10.43 6.29
N GLY A 151 22.59 -11.35 6.99
CA GLY A 151 23.20 -12.15 8.05
C GLY A 151 23.74 -13.50 7.59
N ASN A 152 24.30 -14.28 8.50
CA ASN A 152 24.66 -15.68 8.23
C ASN A 152 23.40 -16.56 8.14
N PRO A 153 23.09 -17.21 6.99
CA PRO A 153 21.91 -18.05 6.83
C PRO A 153 21.79 -19.19 7.85
N GLU A 154 22.91 -19.75 8.32
CA GLU A 154 22.93 -20.83 9.31
C GLU A 154 22.42 -20.34 10.68
N LEU A 155 22.85 -19.14 11.11
CA LEU A 155 22.39 -18.52 12.34
C LEU A 155 20.94 -18.05 12.22
N VAL A 156 20.51 -17.59 11.04
CA VAL A 156 19.10 -17.25 10.78
C VAL A 156 18.22 -18.50 10.84
N GLN A 157 18.66 -19.63 10.26
CA GLN A 157 17.92 -20.90 10.38
C GLN A 157 17.86 -21.39 11.82
N GLN A 158 18.98 -21.34 12.56
CA GLN A 158 18.99 -21.66 13.99
C GLN A 158 18.06 -20.75 14.80
N ALA A 159 17.98 -19.47 14.45
CA ALA A 159 17.06 -18.52 15.07
C ALA A 159 15.59 -18.88 14.79
N ILE A 160 15.26 -19.29 13.56
CA ILE A 160 13.94 -19.81 13.17
C ILE A 160 13.60 -21.07 13.98
N ASP A 161 14.46 -22.08 13.95
CA ASP A 161 14.26 -23.37 14.62
C ASP A 161 14.17 -23.25 16.15
N SER A 162 14.73 -22.18 16.73
CA SER A 162 14.66 -21.87 18.15
C SER A 162 13.40 -21.10 18.58
N CYS A 163 12.51 -20.74 17.65
CA CYS A 163 11.35 -19.91 17.94
C CYS A 163 10.20 -20.72 18.56
N PRO A 164 9.70 -20.41 19.77
CA PRO A 164 8.67 -21.19 20.45
C PRO A 164 7.25 -21.00 19.87
N VAL A 165 7.10 -20.15 18.87
CA VAL A 165 5.81 -19.74 18.27
C VAL A 165 5.89 -19.60 16.74
N ASP A 166 6.96 -20.09 16.11
CA ASP A 166 7.15 -20.12 14.65
C ASP A 166 6.97 -18.77 13.93
N CYS A 167 7.23 -17.64 14.61
CA CYS A 167 6.95 -16.30 14.08
C CYS A 167 7.99 -15.76 13.09
N ILE A 168 8.89 -16.60 12.58
CA ILE A 168 10.03 -16.18 11.75
C ILE A 168 9.98 -16.99 10.46
N HIS A 169 10.04 -16.29 9.32
CA HIS A 169 9.76 -16.87 8.01
C HIS A 169 10.79 -16.45 6.97
N TRP A 170 11.27 -17.41 6.18
CA TRP A 170 11.93 -17.13 4.91
C TRP A 170 10.90 -16.64 3.88
N THR A 171 11.26 -15.61 3.15
CA THR A 171 10.40 -14.87 2.22
C THR A 171 11.22 -14.42 1.00
N SER A 172 10.56 -14.20 -0.14
CA SER A 172 11.18 -13.46 -1.24
C SER A 172 11.15 -11.96 -0.97
N ALA A 173 12.01 -11.17 -1.62
CA ALA A 173 12.00 -9.70 -1.52
C ALA A 173 10.61 -9.08 -1.82
N ALA A 174 9.86 -9.68 -2.76
CA ALA A 174 8.50 -9.26 -3.10
C ALA A 174 7.50 -9.57 -1.97
N GLN A 175 7.58 -10.76 -1.36
CA GLN A 175 6.76 -11.11 -0.20
C GLN A 175 7.09 -10.21 0.99
N LEU A 176 8.37 -9.98 1.30
CA LEU A 176 8.81 -9.10 2.38
C LEU A 176 8.21 -7.68 2.22
N SER A 177 8.30 -7.09 1.02
CA SER A 177 7.74 -5.76 0.75
C SER A 177 6.24 -5.67 1.04
N LEU A 178 5.47 -6.73 0.71
CA LEU A 178 4.02 -6.78 0.95
C LEU A 178 3.68 -7.06 2.42
N LEU A 179 4.51 -7.82 3.12
CA LEU A 179 4.35 -8.12 4.55
C LEU A 179 4.72 -6.91 5.42
N GLU A 180 5.79 -6.17 5.08
CA GLU A 180 6.14 -4.91 5.77
C GLU A 180 5.06 -3.84 5.58
N ASP A 181 4.43 -3.76 4.40
CA ASP A 181 3.28 -2.89 4.15
C ASP A 181 2.10 -3.26 5.08
N GLU A 182 1.73 -4.55 5.16
CA GLU A 182 0.64 -4.97 6.04
C GLU A 182 0.96 -4.75 7.53
N MET A 183 2.22 -4.93 7.92
CA MET A 183 2.70 -4.68 9.29
C MET A 183 2.71 -3.20 9.70
N ARG A 184 2.56 -2.25 8.76
CA ARG A 184 2.32 -0.82 9.06
C ARG A 184 0.87 -0.53 9.38
N ARG A 185 -0.04 -1.18 8.66
CA ARG A 185 -1.48 -0.87 8.66
C ARG A 185 -2.17 -1.25 9.96
N ILE A 186 -1.67 -2.27 10.63
CA ILE A 186 -2.28 -2.88 11.82
C ILE A 186 -1.71 -2.26 13.09
N GLU A 187 -2.59 -1.89 14.02
CA GLU A 187 -2.20 -1.31 15.32
C GLU A 187 -1.46 -2.34 16.19
N ARG A 188 -0.24 -1.98 16.63
CA ARG A 188 0.61 -2.86 17.43
C ARG A 188 0.19 -2.83 18.89
N VAL A 189 -0.20 -3.99 19.41
CA VAL A 189 -0.49 -4.18 20.84
C VAL A 189 0.79 -4.67 21.54
N ASN A 190 1.18 -4.00 22.63
CA ASN A 190 2.32 -4.40 23.45
C ASN A 190 2.13 -5.84 23.99
N VAL A 191 3.19 -6.64 23.97
CA VAL A 191 3.16 -8.06 24.40
C VAL A 191 2.54 -8.25 25.79
N ALA A 192 2.84 -7.38 26.75
CA ALA A 192 2.35 -7.49 28.12
C ALA A 192 0.80 -7.38 28.20
N LEU A 193 0.20 -6.57 27.33
CA LEU A 193 -1.25 -6.41 27.25
C LEU A 193 -1.92 -7.59 26.52
N MET A 194 -1.28 -8.16 25.50
CA MET A 194 -1.72 -9.39 24.81
C MET A 194 -1.76 -10.59 25.78
N LEU A 195 -0.68 -10.80 26.55
CA LEU A 195 -0.60 -11.88 27.55
C LEU A 195 -1.59 -11.73 28.71
N SER A 196 -2.17 -10.54 28.89
CA SER A 196 -3.22 -10.27 29.88
C SER A 196 -4.63 -10.67 29.43
N GLY A 197 -4.77 -11.32 28.26
CA GLY A 197 -6.04 -11.91 27.78
C GLY A 197 -7.02 -10.92 27.14
N MET A 198 -6.60 -9.68 26.86
CA MET A 198 -7.48 -8.60 26.35
C MET A 198 -7.39 -8.38 24.82
N GLY A 199 -6.77 -9.29 24.07
CA GLY A 199 -6.68 -9.22 22.61
C GLY A 199 -7.00 -10.57 21.96
N SER A 200 -8.12 -10.66 21.24
CA SER A 200 -8.53 -11.88 20.53
C SER A 200 -8.96 -11.58 19.09
N ALA A 201 -7.94 -11.51 18.22
CA ALA A 201 -8.10 -11.72 16.79
C ALA A 201 -6.80 -12.38 16.29
N SER A 202 -6.91 -13.60 15.76
CA SER A 202 -5.80 -14.25 15.06
C SER A 202 -5.66 -13.60 13.69
N PHE A 203 -4.79 -12.59 13.62
CA PHE A 203 -4.36 -11.99 12.37
C PHE A 203 -3.36 -12.92 11.69
N ASN A 204 -3.52 -13.13 10.38
CA ASN A 204 -2.54 -13.85 9.57
C ASN A 204 -2.08 -12.88 8.48
N VAL A 205 -0.90 -12.30 8.70
CA VAL A 205 -0.35 -11.22 7.88
C VAL A 205 -0.15 -11.64 6.42
N PHE A 206 0.24 -12.89 6.16
CA PHE A 206 0.37 -13.46 4.81
C PHE A 206 -0.97 -13.49 4.05
N ARG A 207 -2.04 -13.98 4.69
CA ARG A 207 -3.38 -14.02 4.09
C ARG A 207 -3.93 -12.61 3.85
N MET A 208 -3.63 -11.67 4.75
CA MET A 208 -4.03 -10.27 4.61
C MET A 208 -3.32 -9.62 3.41
N ALA A 209 -2.00 -9.74 3.32
CA ALA A 209 -1.20 -9.25 2.21
C ALA A 209 -1.62 -9.87 0.85
N SER A 210 -1.81 -11.19 0.77
CA SER A 210 -2.32 -11.87 -0.43
C SER A 210 -3.69 -11.35 -0.87
N SER A 211 -4.65 -11.23 0.07
CA SER A 211 -5.99 -10.76 -0.24
C SER A 211 -6.00 -9.29 -0.71
N ARG A 212 -5.13 -8.43 -0.17
CA ARG A 212 -4.98 -7.05 -0.66
C ARG A 212 -4.41 -7.01 -2.07
N TRP A 213 -3.37 -7.79 -2.33
CA TRP A 213 -2.77 -7.91 -3.66
C TRP A 213 -3.81 -8.35 -4.70
N GLU A 214 -4.59 -9.39 -4.40
CA GLU A 214 -5.68 -9.89 -5.26
C GLU A 214 -6.77 -8.83 -5.50
N LYS A 215 -7.21 -8.12 -4.46
CA LYS A 215 -8.18 -7.00 -4.57
C LYS A 215 -7.63 -5.86 -5.43
N ARG A 216 -6.34 -5.55 -5.34
CA ARG A 216 -5.69 -4.50 -6.14
C ARG A 216 -5.62 -4.91 -7.61
N GLN A 217 -5.23 -6.15 -7.90
CA GLN A 217 -5.23 -6.73 -9.25
C GLN A 217 -6.63 -6.78 -9.88
N SER A 218 -7.67 -7.16 -9.15
CA SER A 218 -9.05 -7.13 -9.67
C SER A 218 -9.43 -5.73 -10.17
N LYS A 219 -9.13 -4.68 -9.40
CA LYS A 219 -9.36 -3.28 -9.79
C LYS A 219 -8.57 -2.87 -11.03
N VAL A 220 -7.30 -3.28 -11.13
CA VAL A 220 -6.44 -2.99 -12.29
C VAL A 220 -6.99 -3.66 -13.56
N LEU A 221 -7.37 -4.94 -13.46
CA LEU A 221 -7.98 -5.69 -14.56
C LEU A 221 -9.36 -5.13 -14.95
N GLU A 222 -10.19 -4.70 -14.01
CA GLU A 222 -11.46 -4.01 -14.27
C GLU A 222 -11.25 -2.67 -14.98
N GLN A 223 -10.29 -1.85 -14.54
CA GLN A 223 -9.95 -0.60 -15.20
C GLN A 223 -9.44 -0.82 -16.62
N ALA A 224 -8.60 -1.84 -16.86
CA ALA A 224 -8.14 -2.20 -18.19
C ALA A 224 -9.29 -2.68 -19.10
N LYS A 225 -10.17 -3.56 -18.60
CA LYS A 225 -11.39 -3.99 -19.32
C LYS A 225 -12.27 -2.80 -19.69
N PHE A 226 -12.49 -1.87 -18.76
CA PHE A 226 -13.30 -0.67 -19.01
C PHE A 226 -12.67 0.27 -20.06
N ARG A 227 -11.32 0.41 -20.07
CA ARG A 227 -10.60 1.16 -21.11
C ARG A 227 -10.77 0.51 -22.48
N MET A 228 -10.61 -0.81 -22.59
CA MET A 228 -10.82 -1.55 -23.84
C MET A 228 -12.25 -1.39 -24.38
N MET A 229 -13.27 -1.50 -23.51
CA MET A 229 -14.67 -1.26 -23.90
C MET A 229 -14.94 0.18 -24.35
N ARG A 230 -14.29 1.17 -23.72
CA ARG A 230 -14.36 2.58 -24.15
C ARG A 230 -13.65 2.84 -25.47
N GLN A 231 -12.52 2.19 -25.75
CA GLN A 231 -11.86 2.27 -27.05
C GLN A 231 -12.73 1.62 -28.13
N GLU A 232 -13.23 0.40 -27.92
CA GLU A 232 -14.09 -0.28 -28.90
C GLU A 232 -15.37 0.51 -29.22
N SER A 233 -15.95 1.19 -28.21
CA SER A 233 -17.10 2.09 -28.45
C SER A 233 -16.69 3.40 -29.13
N SER A 234 -15.53 3.99 -28.82
CA SER A 234 -15.04 5.17 -29.53
C SER A 234 -14.61 4.88 -30.96
N ASP A 235 -14.12 3.67 -31.24
CA ASP A 235 -13.72 3.21 -32.57
C ASP A 235 -14.96 2.94 -33.42
N LYS A 236 -16.05 2.42 -32.82
CA LYS A 236 -17.37 2.34 -33.46
C LYS A 236 -17.95 3.73 -33.74
N THR A 237 -17.86 4.70 -32.81
CA THR A 237 -18.36 6.06 -33.08
C THR A 237 -17.47 6.80 -34.08
N ASN A 238 -16.13 6.72 -33.99
CA ASN A 238 -15.23 7.31 -34.97
C ASN A 238 -15.37 6.66 -36.34
N SER A 239 -15.58 5.34 -36.43
CA SER A 239 -15.90 4.71 -37.73
C SER A 239 -17.23 5.21 -38.28
N PHE A 240 -18.24 5.41 -37.42
CA PHE A 240 -19.52 6.00 -37.83
C PHE A 240 -19.37 7.46 -38.30
N TRP A 241 -18.61 8.29 -37.60
CA TRP A 241 -18.40 9.70 -37.95
C TRP A 241 -17.46 9.88 -39.16
N ASN A 242 -16.34 9.15 -39.24
CA ASN A 242 -15.41 9.18 -40.37
C ASN A 242 -16.07 8.76 -41.69
N ASN A 243 -17.00 7.79 -41.64
CA ASN A 243 -17.78 7.37 -42.80
C ASN A 243 -18.90 8.36 -43.19
N LEU A 244 -19.21 9.35 -42.34
CA LEU A 244 -20.32 10.28 -42.53
C LEU A 244 -19.85 11.70 -42.90
N TRP A 245 -18.79 12.20 -42.25
CA TRP A 245 -18.16 13.50 -42.52
C TRP A 245 -16.67 13.41 -42.23
N GLY A 246 -15.82 13.42 -43.26
CA GLY A 246 -14.37 13.47 -43.10
C GLY A 246 -13.93 14.80 -42.48
N GLY A 247 -13.52 14.76 -41.22
CA GLY A 247 -13.10 15.93 -40.45
C GLY A 247 -12.04 15.57 -39.40
N GLU A 248 -11.10 16.48 -39.17
CA GLU A 248 -9.90 16.26 -38.36
C GLU A 248 -10.20 15.99 -36.87
N PRO A 249 -9.32 15.24 -36.16
CA PRO A 249 -9.49 14.99 -34.73
C PRO A 249 -9.35 16.30 -33.93
N LYS A 250 -10.36 16.62 -33.12
CA LYS A 250 -10.22 17.69 -32.11
C LYS A 250 -9.36 17.21 -30.94
N ASP A 251 -8.33 17.98 -30.62
CA ASP A 251 -7.56 17.81 -29.37
C ASP A 251 -8.49 17.82 -28.15
N TYR A 252 -8.44 16.74 -27.38
CA TYR A 252 -9.24 16.57 -26.18
C TYR A 252 -8.60 17.34 -25.02
N GLN A 253 -9.00 18.60 -24.82
CA GLN A 253 -8.69 19.33 -23.60
C GLN A 253 -9.22 18.53 -22.40
N ASN A 254 -8.34 18.24 -21.43
CA ASN A 254 -8.66 17.58 -20.15
C ASN A 254 -10.01 18.07 -19.62
N SER A 255 -10.97 17.16 -19.44
CA SER A 255 -12.32 17.57 -19.08
C SER A 255 -12.33 18.22 -17.69
N GLU A 256 -13.20 19.23 -17.48
CA GLU A 256 -13.30 19.86 -16.16
C GLU A 256 -13.58 18.83 -15.04
N ASP A 257 -14.27 17.75 -15.38
CA ASP A 257 -14.63 16.70 -14.44
C ASP A 257 -13.43 15.82 -14.06
N GLU A 258 -12.49 15.55 -14.98
CA GLU A 258 -11.20 14.92 -14.64
C GLU A 258 -10.38 15.80 -13.69
N VAL A 259 -10.37 17.13 -13.91
CA VAL A 259 -9.69 18.08 -13.01
C VAL A 259 -10.35 18.10 -11.62
N LYS A 260 -11.70 18.13 -11.56
CA LYS A 260 -12.46 18.07 -10.30
C LYS A 260 -12.24 16.75 -9.56
N GLU A 261 -12.26 15.62 -10.25
CA GLU A 261 -12.00 14.30 -9.66
C GLU A 261 -10.56 14.17 -9.15
N ARG A 262 -9.57 14.70 -9.90
CA ARG A 262 -8.17 14.75 -9.44
C ARG A 262 -8.01 15.59 -8.18
N ALA A 263 -8.66 16.76 -8.12
CA ALA A 263 -8.68 17.61 -6.94
C ALA A 263 -9.34 16.91 -5.73
N LYS A 264 -10.45 16.17 -5.93
CA LYS A 264 -11.07 15.35 -4.86
C LYS A 264 -10.16 14.23 -4.38
N ARG A 265 -9.43 13.54 -5.28
CA ARG A 265 -8.45 12.49 -4.90
C ARG A 265 -7.29 13.07 -4.09
N ALA A 266 -6.69 14.17 -4.53
CA ALA A 266 -5.66 14.89 -3.77
C ALA A 266 -6.18 15.33 -2.38
N ALA A 267 -7.39 15.86 -2.29
CA ALA A 267 -8.01 16.23 -1.02
C ALA A 267 -8.41 15.02 -0.13
N ALA A 268 -8.63 13.84 -0.71
CA ALA A 268 -8.81 12.60 0.03
C ALA A 268 -7.47 12.08 0.56
N ALA A 269 -6.42 12.04 -0.27
CA ALA A 269 -5.06 11.71 0.11
C ALA A 269 -4.55 12.59 1.26
N ALA A 270 -4.68 13.92 1.15
CA ALA A 270 -4.29 14.86 2.19
C ALA A 270 -5.05 14.69 3.52
N ARG A 271 -6.31 14.23 3.49
CA ARG A 271 -7.07 13.90 4.71
C ARG A 271 -6.63 12.58 5.32
N ARG A 272 -6.46 11.54 4.50
CA ARG A 272 -5.93 10.23 4.91
C ARG A 272 -4.55 10.34 5.53
N TRP A 273 -3.67 11.18 4.97
CA TRP A 273 -2.35 11.44 5.53
C TRP A 273 -2.42 11.98 6.97
N ARG A 274 -3.25 13.00 7.24
CA ARG A 274 -3.41 13.55 8.60
C ARG A 274 -3.92 12.52 9.60
N GLU A 275 -4.54 11.44 9.14
CA GLU A 275 -4.98 10.32 9.98
C GLU A 275 -3.87 9.28 10.15
N TYR A 276 -3.12 8.97 9.10
CA TYR A 276 -1.94 8.11 9.12
C TYR A 276 -0.85 8.63 10.07
N SER A 277 -0.47 9.90 9.94
CA SER A 277 0.54 10.53 10.81
C SER A 277 0.03 10.78 12.25
N ARG A 278 -1.29 10.78 12.47
CA ARG A 278 -1.84 10.74 13.85
C ARG A 278 -1.65 9.38 14.53
N LYS A 279 -1.46 8.30 13.77
CA LYS A 279 -1.23 6.93 14.27
C LYS A 279 0.26 6.57 14.45
N GLY A 280 1.20 7.43 14.05
CA GLY A 280 2.65 7.18 14.20
C GLY A 280 3.21 6.10 13.26
N VAL A 281 2.51 5.84 12.16
CA VAL A 281 2.86 4.81 11.15
C VAL A 281 3.94 5.32 10.16
N ASP A 282 4.13 6.64 10.14
CA ASP A 282 5.13 7.42 9.39
C ASP A 282 6.59 7.19 9.80
N LYS A 283 6.89 6.12 10.58
CA LYS A 283 8.27 5.66 10.78
C LYS A 283 8.82 5.12 9.43
N PRO A 284 10.03 5.53 9.00
CA PRO A 284 10.55 5.19 7.68
C PRO A 284 10.78 3.67 7.51
N PRO A 285 10.65 3.13 6.27
CA PRO A 285 11.09 1.78 5.94
C PRO A 285 12.55 1.53 6.31
N ARG A 286 12.84 0.36 6.86
CA ARG A 286 14.21 -0.14 6.98
C ARG A 286 14.64 -0.87 5.72
N PHE A 287 13.72 -1.60 5.07
CA PHE A 287 13.94 -2.14 3.74
C PHE A 287 13.68 -1.07 2.68
N LYS A 288 14.67 -0.82 1.83
CA LYS A 288 14.51 -0.10 0.57
C LYS A 288 14.45 -1.13 -0.54
N LEU A 289 13.66 -0.86 -1.58
CA LEU A 289 13.68 -1.68 -2.79
C LEU A 289 15.13 -1.81 -3.31
N PRO A 290 15.52 -2.96 -3.88
CA PRO A 290 16.87 -3.16 -4.38
C PRO A 290 17.26 -2.04 -5.36
N GLU A 291 18.36 -1.34 -5.06
CA GLU A 291 18.91 -0.34 -5.98
C GLU A 291 19.25 -1.03 -7.29
N ALA A 292 18.60 -0.60 -8.38
CA ALA A 292 18.90 -1.12 -9.71
C ALA A 292 20.36 -0.79 -10.01
N GLY A 293 21.17 -1.83 -10.21
CA GLY A 293 22.63 -1.74 -10.27
C GLY A 293 23.12 -0.76 -11.35
N LEU A 294 23.37 0.48 -10.94
CA LEU A 294 24.13 1.44 -11.72
C LEU A 294 25.59 0.97 -11.74
N ASN A 295 25.95 0.19 -12.77
CA ASN A 295 27.33 -0.05 -13.14
C ASN A 295 28.02 1.30 -13.37
N LYS A 296 28.72 1.77 -12.34
CA LYS A 296 29.71 2.84 -12.41
C LYS A 296 31.09 2.22 -12.29
N ASP A 297 31.48 1.48 -13.32
CA ASP A 297 32.88 1.19 -13.59
C ASP A 297 33.59 2.51 -13.98
N LYS A 298 34.32 3.10 -13.03
CA LYS A 298 35.43 4.05 -13.26
C LYS A 298 36.41 4.02 -12.09
#